data_AF-A0A2E0GH54-F1
#
_entry.id   AF-A0A2E0GH54-F1
#
_cell.length_a   1.000
_cell.length_b   1.000
_cell.length_c   1.000
_cell.angle_alpha   90.00
_cell.angle_beta   90.00
_cell.angle_gamma   90.00
#
_symmetry.space_group_name_H-M   'P 1'
#
loop_
_entity.id
_entity.type
_entity.pdbx_description
1 polymer ?
#
loop_
_entity_poly.entity_id
_entity_poly.type
_entity_poly.pdbx_seq_one_letter_code
_entity_poly.pdbx_strand_id
1 'polypeptide(L)' 'MPDWLDRINGWISKITEIVLALIALGVVLQILFGRQVVFLPGDIVGNLTGLIQQLGDSGLVGLIALAILLYLYNKRQS' A
#
# COMPACT_ATOMS: atom_id res chain seq x y z
N MET A 1 -13.56 -16.61 19.89
CA MET A 1 -14.21 -15.41 19.35
C MET A 1 -15.56 -15.82 18.77
N PRO A 2 -16.58 -14.95 18.72
CA PRO A 2 -17.86 -15.30 18.11
C PRO A 2 -17.71 -15.72 16.63
N ASP A 3 -18.24 -16.88 16.25
CA ASP A 3 -18.07 -17.50 14.92
C ASP A 3 -18.48 -16.61 13.72
N TRP A 4 -19.34 -15.62 13.96
CA TRP A 4 -19.76 -14.67 12.95
C TRP A 4 -18.66 -13.67 12.56
N LEU A 5 -17.73 -13.35 13.47
CA LEU A 5 -16.58 -12.49 13.18
C LEU A 5 -15.60 -13.19 12.24
N ASP A 6 -15.33 -14.48 12.47
CA ASP A 6 -14.41 -15.26 11.65
C ASP A 6 -14.95 -15.42 10.22
N ARG A 7 -16.27 -15.57 10.07
CA ARG A 7 -16.93 -15.56 8.76
C ARG A 7 -16.76 -14.21 8.07
N ILE A 8 -17.07 -13.10 8.75
CA ILE A 8 -16.94 -11.75 8.17
C ILE A 8 -15.49 -11.47 7.74
N ASN A 9 -14.52 -11.79 8.60
CA ASN A 9 -13.10 -11.64 8.28
C ASN A 9 -12.71 -12.46 7.04
N GLY A 10 -13.20 -13.70 6.93
CA GLY A 10 -12.97 -14.54 5.75
C GLY A 10 -13.55 -13.92 4.46
N TRP A 11 -14.75 -13.34 4.52
CA TRP A 11 -15.35 -12.65 3.38
C TRP A 11 -14.60 -11.39 2.98
N ILE A 12 -14.19 -10.57 3.96
CA ILE A 12 -13.41 -9.35 3.71
C ILE A 12 -12.07 -9.69 3.08
N SER A 13 -11.38 -10.73 3.54
CA SER A 13 -10.11 -11.17 2.96
C SER A 13 -10.27 -11.51 1.47
N LYS A 14 -11.27 -12.34 1.15
CA LYS A 14 -11.52 -12.76 -0.24
C LYS A 14 -11.88 -11.60 -1.15
N ILE A 15 -12.72 -10.67 -0.69
CA ILE A 15 -13.06 -9.47 -1.47
C ILE A 15 -11.83 -8.60 -1.66
N THR A 16 -11.00 -8.44 -0.62
CA THR A 16 -9.76 -7.66 -0.70
C THR A 16 -8.81 -8.27 -1.72
N GLU A 17 -8.63 -9.60 -1.72
CA GLU A 17 -7.82 -10.29 -2.73
C GLU A 17 -8.30 -10.01 -4.17
N ILE A 18 -9.61 -10.07 -4.40
CA ILE A 18 -10.20 -9.75 -5.71
C ILE A 18 -9.94 -8.30 -6.09
N VAL A 19 -10.18 -7.36 -5.16
CA VAL A 19 -9.95 -5.92 -5.40
C VAL A 19 -8.47 -5.64 -5.67
N LEU A 20 -7.55 -6.28 -4.96
CA LEU A 20 -6.11 -6.15 -5.19
C LEU A 20 -5.72 -6.66 -6.60
N ALA A 21 -6.28 -7.78 -7.04
CA ALA A 21 -6.06 -8.28 -8.39
C ALA A 21 -6.59 -7.30 -9.45
N LEU A 22 -7.74 -6.67 -9.21
CA LEU A 22 -8.30 -5.64 -10.09
C LEU A 22 -7.45 -4.36 -10.11
N ILE A 23 -6.90 -3.93 -8.97
CA ILE A 23 -5.97 -2.80 -8.90
C ILE A 23 -4.72 -3.10 -9.71
N ALA A 24 -4.13 -4.28 -9.55
CA ALA A 24 -2.94 -4.70 -10.29
C ALA A 24 -3.19 -4.70 -11.80
N LEU A 25 -4.33 -5.25 -12.24
CA LEU A 25 -4.77 -5.18 -13.63
C LEU A 25 -4.92 -3.73 -14.10
N GLY A 26 -5.54 -2.88 -13.27
CA GLY A 26 -5.72 -1.46 -13.56
C GLY A 26 -4.41 -0.70 -13.76
N VAL A 27 -3.39 -0.99 -12.94
CA VAL A 27 -2.05 -0.42 -13.08
C VAL A 27 -1.43 -0.81 -14.42
N VAL A 28 -1.47 -2.09 -14.81
CA VAL A 28 -0.92 -2.53 -16.10
C VAL A 28 -1.62 -1.83 -17.25
N LEU A 29 -2.95 -1.75 -17.22
CA LEU A 29 -3.73 -1.13 -18.30
C LEU A 29 -3.49 0.38 -18.40
N GLN A 30 -3.34 1.08 -17.28
CA GLN A 30 -2.98 2.51 -17.30
C GLN A 30 -1.56 2.77 -17.77
N ILE A 31 -0.61 1.86 -17.50
CA ILE A 31 0.75 1.96 -18.05
C ILE A 31 0.72 1.79 -19.58
N LEU A 32 -0.08 0.85 -20.10
CA LEU A 32 -0.15 0.56 -21.53
C LEU A 32 -0.93 1.59 -22.34
N PHE A 33 -2.08 2.04 -21.82
CA PHE A 33 -3.04 2.89 -22.56
C PHE A 33 -3.15 4.31 -22.00
N GLY A 34 -2.44 4.64 -20.93
CA GLY A 34 -2.53 5.93 -20.25
C GLY A 34 -3.77 6.06 -19.36
N ARG A 35 -4.10 7.30 -18.95
CA ARG A 35 -5.14 7.61 -17.96
C ARG A 35 -6.59 7.34 -18.45
N GLN A 36 -6.82 7.24 -19.76
CA GLN A 36 -8.16 7.15 -20.37
C GLN A 36 -8.63 5.71 -20.57
N VAL A 37 -8.60 4.89 -19.52
CA VAL A 37 -9.09 3.51 -19.58
C VAL A 37 -10.59 3.49 -19.24
N VAL A 38 -11.43 3.15 -20.22
CA VAL A 38 -12.92 3.27 -20.16
C VAL A 38 -13.56 2.56 -18.95
N PHE A 39 -12.95 1.49 -18.45
CA PHE A 39 -13.47 0.66 -17.36
C PHE A 39 -12.81 0.91 -16.00
N LEU A 40 -11.90 1.89 -15.88
CA LEU A 40 -11.23 2.24 -14.61
C LEU A 40 -11.64 3.66 -14.19
N PRO A 41 -12.44 3.81 -13.11
CA PRO A 41 -12.73 5.13 -12.57
C PRO A 41 -11.50 5.67 -11.83
N GLY A 42 -10.82 6.65 -12.43
CA GLY A 42 -9.72 7.41 -11.80
C GLY A 42 -8.32 6.96 -12.19
N ASP A 43 -7.31 7.64 -11.64
CA ASP A 43 -5.89 7.41 -11.96
C ASP A 43 -5.19 6.62 -10.84
N ILE A 44 -5.07 5.31 -11.03
CA ILE A 44 -4.49 4.39 -10.04
C ILE A 44 -2.98 4.59 -9.99
N VAL A 45 -2.32 4.70 -11.15
CA VAL A 45 -0.88 4.92 -11.24
C VAL A 45 -0.50 6.27 -10.64
N GLY A 46 -1.27 7.32 -10.95
CA GLY A 46 -1.08 8.66 -10.36
C GLY A 46 -1.26 8.66 -8.84
N ASN A 47 -2.28 7.97 -8.32
CA ASN A 47 -2.49 7.86 -6.87
C ASN A 47 -1.33 7.12 -6.19
N LEU A 48 -0.87 6.01 -6.76
CA LEU A 48 0.26 5.23 -6.21
C LEU A 48 1.56 6.02 -6.24
N THR A 49 1.89 6.63 -7.38
CA THR A 49 3.10 7.45 -7.54
C THR A 49 3.07 8.68 -6.63
N GLY A 50 1.90 9.32 -6.45
CA GLY A 50 1.73 10.42 -5.50
C GLY A 50 1.99 10.01 -4.05
N LEU A 51 1.49 8.84 -3.63
CA LEU A 51 1.80 8.30 -2.30
C LEU A 51 3.29 7.97 -2.14
N ILE A 52 3.90 7.34 -3.15
CA ILE A 52 5.34 7.03 -3.13
C ILE A 52 6.17 8.31 -3.05
N GLN A 53 5.78 9.37 -3.78
CA GLN A 53 6.44 10.67 -3.73
C GLN A 53 6.35 11.27 -2.32
N GLN A 54 5.17 11.27 -1.69
CA GLN A 54 5.00 11.77 -0.32
C GLN A 54 5.88 11.01 0.69
N LEU A 55 5.98 9.70 0.53
CA LEU A 55 6.84 8.85 1.35
C LEU A 55 8.33 9.08 1.07
N GLY A 56 8.70 9.34 -0.20
CA GLY A 56 10.07 9.63 -0.63
C GLY A 56 10.56 11.02 -0.19
N ASP A 57 9.69 12.03 -0.26
CA ASP A 57 9.98 13.38 0.24
C ASP A 57 10.21 13.37 1.77
N SER A 58 9.52 12.46 2.47
CA SER A 58 9.75 12.17 3.89
C SER A 58 10.78 11.05 4.13
N GLY A 59 11.41 10.52 3.08
CA GLY A 59 12.25 9.32 3.14
C GLY A 59 13.50 9.50 3.99
N LEU A 60 14.05 10.72 4.01
CA LEU A 60 15.14 11.09 4.91
C LEU A 60 14.69 11.04 6.38
N VAL A 61 13.48 11.50 6.68
CA VAL A 61 12.91 11.43 8.04
C VAL A 61 12.70 9.97 8.46
N GLY A 62 12.28 9.10 7.53
CA GLY A 62 12.17 7.66 7.77
C GLY A 62 13.52 7.00 8.10
N LEU A 63 14.58 7.31 7.36
CA LEU A 63 15.94 6.83 7.65
C LEU A 63 16.47 7.35 8.99
N ILE A 64 16.20 8.61 9.32
CA ILE A 64 16.55 9.20 10.62
C ILE A 64 15.82 8.46 11.75
N ALA A 65 14.52 8.19 11.60
CA ALA A 65 13.75 7.43 12.59
C ALA A 65 14.32 6.01 12.79
N LEU A 66 14.69 5.31 11.70
CA LEU A 66 15.33 4.00 11.77
C LEU A 66 16.69 4.05 12.47
N ALA A 67 17.53 5.05 12.16
CA ALA A 67 18.83 5.24 12.81
C ALA A 67 18.68 5.47 14.32
N ILE A 68 17.68 6.26 14.74
CA ILE A 68 17.37 6.50 16.16
C ILE A 68 16.92 5.19 16.84
N LEU A 69 16.06 4.39 16.19
CA LEU A 69 15.62 3.10 16.72
C LEU A 69 16.79 2.13 16.92
N LEU A 70 17.69 2.03 15.93
CA LEU A 70 18.89 1.19 16.03
C LEU A 70 19.84 1.68 17.13
N TYR A 71 20.02 2.99 17.26
CA TYR A 71 20.82 3.58 18.34
C TYR A 71 20.24 3.23 19.72
N LEU A 72 18.93 3.39 19.90
CA LEU A 72 18.26 3.10 21.16
C LEU A 72 18.31 1.60 21.49
N TYR A 73 18.15 0.75 20.48
CA TYR A 73 18.25 -0.69 20.62
C TYR A 73 19.66 -1.13 21.07
N ASN A 74 20.72 -0.65 20.41
CA ASN A 74 22.09 -0.96 20.80
C ASN A 74 22.45 -0.40 22.19
N LYS A 75 21.95 0.79 22.53
CA LYS A 75 22.19 1.40 23.85
C LYS A 75 21.52 0.67 25.00
N ARG A 76 20.45 -0.10 24.75
CA ARG A 76 19.79 -0.94 25.76
C ARG A 76 20.53 -2.24 26.06
N GLN A 77 21.43 -2.67 25.18
CA GLN A 77 22.20 -3.91 25.34
C GLN A 77 23.60 -3.69 25.94
N SER A 78 24.01 -2.44 26.17
CA SER A 78 25.18 -2.06 27.00
C SER A 78 24.73 -1.54 28.35
#